data_AF-A0A7M3SY68-F1
#
_entry.id   AF-A0A7M3SY68-F1
#
_cell.length_a   1.000
_cell.length_b   1.000
_cell.length_c   1.000
_cell.angle_alpha   90.00
_cell.angle_beta   90.00
_cell.angle_gamma   90.00
#
_symmetry.space_group_name_H-M   'P 1'
#
loop_
_entity.id
_entity.type
_entity.pdbx_description
1 polymer ?
#
loop_
_entity_poly.entity_id
_entity_poly.type
_entity_poly.pdbx_seq_one_letter_code
_entity_poly.pdbx_strand_id
1 'polypeptide(L)'
;MKKPFILILLIAALVSCQDSKKEQSETPINNTEKIQPKDELGSSAQDQPIGENSDLKYSDEDTADDTSENRASVISGLYQNKSHTDDVNCDCYCVNIKTNGTSELCLKEDELYIMARFQRQANNINVFYSGKSPGTTNKDIPWDKFETGTPIAVLSPESDGSLKLDWKGFSIDGKIAVDYALYGKKTLEGTYKKK
;
A
#
# COMPACT_ATOMS: atom_id res chain seq x y z
N MET A 1 46.17 55.32 18.78
CA MET A 1 44.85 55.13 19.43
C MET A 1 44.63 53.62 19.53
N LYS A 2 44.92 53.00 20.68
CA LYS A 2 44.03 52.72 21.82
C LYS A 2 42.88 51.72 21.51
N LYS A 3 43.19 50.45 21.81
CA LYS A 3 42.37 49.36 22.40
C LYS A 3 41.40 48.52 21.52
N PRO A 4 41.57 47.17 21.54
CA PRO A 4 40.52 46.18 21.26
C PRO A 4 39.76 45.83 22.56
N PHE A 5 38.45 45.55 22.51
CA PHE A 5 37.71 44.89 23.61
C PHE A 5 36.28 44.46 23.17
N ILE A 6 35.74 43.45 23.88
CA ILE A 6 34.43 42.78 23.83
C ILE A 6 34.58 41.33 23.31
N LEU A 7 35.08 40.38 24.12
CA LEU A 7 34.43 39.69 25.28
C LEU A 7 33.32 38.75 24.77
N ILE A 8 33.62 37.47 24.52
CA ILE A 8 33.49 36.34 25.49
C ILE A 8 32.19 36.42 26.29
N LEU A 9 31.16 35.66 25.91
CA LEU A 9 30.17 35.08 26.84
C LEU A 9 29.23 34.13 26.09
N LEU A 10 28.83 33.05 26.76
CA LEU A 10 27.94 31.95 26.34
C LEU A 10 28.59 30.69 25.73
N ILE A 11 29.57 30.14 26.45
CA ILE A 11 29.67 28.69 26.65
C ILE A 11 29.34 28.44 28.13
N ALA A 12 28.07 28.16 28.43
CA ALA A 12 27.64 27.60 29.72
C ALA A 12 26.16 27.18 29.67
N ALA A 13 25.87 26.01 29.08
CA ALA A 13 24.66 25.25 29.37
C ALA A 13 24.85 23.79 28.92
N LEU A 14 25.78 23.09 29.55
CA LEU A 14 25.76 21.63 29.64
C LEU A 14 25.74 21.26 31.13
N VAL A 15 25.14 20.10 31.42
CA VAL A 15 24.93 19.44 32.73
C VAL A 15 23.70 20.00 33.49
N SER A 16 22.60 19.27 33.75
CA SER A 16 22.49 17.91 34.30
C SER A 16 21.04 17.37 34.20
N CYS A 17 20.87 16.09 33.83
CA CYS A 17 19.87 15.16 34.38
C CYS A 17 20.20 13.71 33.94
N GLN A 18 21.13 13.08 34.66
CA GLN A 18 21.08 11.66 35.05
C GLN A 18 20.27 11.61 36.37
N ASP A 19 19.55 10.57 36.79
CA ASP A 19 19.55 9.13 36.50
C ASP A 19 18.23 8.57 37.06
N SER A 20 17.79 7.39 36.61
CA SER A 20 17.19 6.34 37.45
C SER A 20 16.82 5.12 36.59
N LYS A 21 17.75 4.16 36.56
CA LYS A 21 17.55 2.77 36.13
C LYS A 21 16.47 2.06 36.96
N LYS A 22 15.75 1.15 36.31
CA LYS A 22 15.36 -0.15 36.90
C LYS A 22 15.26 -1.20 35.80
N GLU A 23 16.24 -2.10 35.78
CA GLU A 23 16.09 -3.44 35.22
C GLU A 23 15.49 -4.35 36.29
N GLN A 24 14.59 -5.26 35.90
CA GLN A 24 14.58 -6.61 36.49
C GLN A 24 13.90 -7.63 35.55
N SER A 25 14.74 -8.55 35.08
CA SER A 25 14.58 -9.99 34.82
C SER A 25 13.35 -10.58 34.13
N GLU A 26 13.68 -11.32 33.09
CA GLU A 26 13.01 -12.46 32.49
C GLU A 26 12.48 -13.50 33.50
N THR A 27 11.36 -14.14 33.16
CA THR A 27 11.12 -15.55 33.51
C THR A 27 10.37 -16.20 32.33
N PRO A 28 10.94 -17.23 31.68
CA PRO A 28 10.23 -18.00 30.67
C PRO A 28 9.39 -19.08 31.35
N ILE A 29 8.07 -19.05 31.19
CA ILE A 29 7.22 -20.21 31.53
C ILE A 29 7.13 -21.08 30.28
N ASN A 30 7.99 -22.09 30.29
CA ASN A 30 7.97 -23.22 29.39
C ASN A 30 7.09 -24.30 30.05
N ASN A 31 5.81 -24.39 29.68
CA ASN A 31 5.00 -25.57 29.97
C ASN A 31 4.59 -26.22 28.66
N THR A 32 5.43 -27.15 28.24
CA THR A 32 5.02 -28.28 27.41
C THR A 32 4.08 -29.15 28.24
N GLU A 33 2.82 -29.25 27.84
CA GLU A 33 2.05 -30.46 28.12
C GLU A 33 1.50 -30.99 26.81
N LYS A 34 1.90 -32.23 26.56
CA LYS A 34 1.67 -33.03 25.36
C LYS A 34 0.69 -34.11 25.77
N ILE A 35 -0.59 -34.03 25.41
CA ILE A 35 -1.49 -35.20 25.40
C ILE A 35 -2.37 -35.19 24.14
N GLN A 36 -2.48 -36.39 23.60
CA GLN A 36 -2.92 -36.86 22.28
C GLN A 36 -4.43 -36.74 21.96
N PRO A 37 -4.79 -36.97 20.68
CA PRO A 37 -6.16 -36.88 20.14
C PRO A 37 -7.01 -38.11 20.48
N LYS A 38 -8.33 -37.94 20.48
CA LYS A 38 -9.30 -39.04 20.37
C LYS A 38 -10.38 -38.69 19.35
N ASP A 39 -10.34 -39.41 18.24
CA ASP A 39 -11.51 -39.77 17.43
C ASP A 39 -12.47 -40.65 18.24
N GLU A 40 -13.77 -40.53 17.96
CA GLU A 40 -14.77 -41.61 17.77
C GLU A 40 -16.19 -40.98 17.79
N LEU A 41 -16.84 -40.91 16.62
CA LEU A 41 -17.90 -41.82 16.12
C LEU A 41 -19.23 -41.76 16.88
N GLY A 42 -20.32 -41.45 16.16
CA GLY A 42 -21.68 -41.55 16.69
C GLY A 42 -22.78 -41.10 15.74
N SER A 43 -23.06 -41.94 14.74
CA SER A 43 -24.19 -41.91 13.80
C SER A 43 -25.56 -41.79 14.47
N SER A 44 -26.50 -41.02 13.89
CA SER A 44 -27.88 -41.50 13.72
C SER A 44 -28.60 -40.77 12.60
N ALA A 45 -29.12 -41.57 11.67
CA ALA A 45 -30.00 -41.21 10.56
C ALA A 45 -31.37 -40.73 11.05
N GLN A 46 -32.06 -39.94 10.21
CA GLN A 46 -33.44 -40.26 9.81
C GLN A 46 -33.90 -39.45 8.58
N ASP A 47 -34.59 -40.20 7.73
CA ASP A 47 -35.12 -39.89 6.40
C ASP A 47 -36.24 -38.84 6.34
N GLN A 48 -36.45 -38.41 5.10
CA GLN A 48 -37.37 -37.44 4.49
C GLN A 48 -38.87 -37.58 4.85
N PRO A 49 -39.74 -36.64 4.38
CA PRO A 49 -40.36 -36.88 3.07
C PRO A 49 -40.46 -35.66 2.14
N ILE A 50 -40.53 -35.98 0.85
CA ILE A 50 -40.78 -35.15 -0.34
C ILE A 50 -42.25 -34.74 -0.41
N GLY A 51 -42.54 -33.51 -0.89
CA GLY A 51 -43.87 -33.04 -1.26
C GLY A 51 -43.83 -32.11 -2.48
N GLU A 52 -44.64 -32.46 -3.49
CA GLU A 52 -44.78 -31.91 -4.85
C GLU A 52 -45.27 -30.45 -4.99
N ASN A 53 -44.85 -29.85 -6.12
CA ASN A 53 -45.53 -28.87 -6.99
C ASN A 53 -46.44 -27.78 -6.37
N SER A 54 -46.02 -26.53 -6.55
CA SER A 54 -46.96 -25.46 -6.91
C SER A 54 -46.26 -24.39 -7.76
N ASP A 55 -46.82 -24.17 -8.95
CA ASP A 55 -46.56 -23.03 -9.84
C ASP A 55 -46.55 -21.72 -9.07
N LEU A 56 -45.42 -21.00 -9.11
CA LEU A 56 -45.40 -19.58 -8.79
C LEU A 56 -44.76 -18.81 -9.94
N LYS A 57 -45.66 -18.11 -10.64
CA LYS A 57 -45.45 -17.06 -11.62
C LYS A 57 -44.14 -16.32 -11.44
N TYR A 58 -43.36 -16.31 -12.52
CA TYR A 58 -42.37 -15.29 -12.82
C TYR A 58 -43.11 -13.95 -12.95
N SER A 59 -42.99 -13.10 -11.94
CA SER A 59 -43.26 -11.68 -12.06
C SER A 59 -41.92 -10.98 -11.95
N ASP A 60 -41.48 -10.43 -13.09
CA ASP A 60 -40.48 -9.37 -13.13
C ASP A 60 -40.95 -8.25 -12.20
N GLU A 61 -40.18 -7.97 -11.16
CA GLU A 61 -40.17 -6.67 -10.53
C GLU A 61 -38.75 -6.32 -10.12
N ASP A 62 -38.33 -5.17 -10.63
CA ASP A 62 -37.02 -4.55 -10.53
C ASP A 62 -36.41 -4.63 -9.13
N THR A 63 -35.19 -5.14 -9.05
CA THR A 63 -34.21 -4.62 -8.09
C THR A 63 -32.90 -4.42 -8.82
N ALA A 64 -32.84 -3.32 -9.57
CA ALA A 64 -31.59 -2.74 -10.03
C ALA A 64 -30.85 -2.16 -8.82
N ASP A 65 -30.02 -2.99 -8.17
CA ASP A 65 -28.92 -2.48 -7.36
C ASP A 65 -27.74 -3.45 -7.43
N ASP A 66 -27.06 -3.46 -8.57
CA ASP A 66 -25.74 -4.06 -8.67
C ASP A 66 -24.87 -3.36 -9.72
N THR A 67 -24.37 -2.17 -9.38
CA THR A 67 -23.41 -1.43 -10.24
C THR A 67 -22.03 -1.27 -9.61
N SER A 68 -21.74 -1.95 -8.51
CA SER A 68 -20.44 -1.83 -7.84
C SER A 68 -19.43 -2.88 -8.31
N GLU A 69 -19.83 -4.12 -8.55
CA GLU A 69 -18.92 -5.19 -8.97
C GLU A 69 -18.40 -5.00 -10.40
N ASN A 70 -19.24 -4.47 -11.31
CA ASN A 70 -18.89 -4.40 -12.73
C ASN A 70 -17.90 -3.26 -13.07
N ARG A 71 -17.81 -2.20 -12.25
CA ARG A 71 -16.92 -1.05 -12.52
C ARG A 71 -15.49 -1.25 -12.03
N ALA A 72 -15.25 -2.15 -11.08
CA ALA A 72 -13.91 -2.46 -10.58
C ALA A 72 -13.09 -3.29 -11.59
N SER A 73 -13.76 -4.20 -12.31
CA SER A 73 -13.21 -4.98 -13.42
C SER A 73 -12.69 -4.08 -14.57
N VAL A 74 -13.42 -3.02 -14.92
CA VAL A 74 -13.13 -2.17 -16.09
C VAL A 74 -11.81 -1.40 -15.98
N ILE A 75 -11.42 -1.00 -14.76
CA ILE A 75 -10.21 -0.18 -14.51
C ILE A 75 -8.97 -1.04 -14.24
N SER A 76 -9.13 -2.31 -13.86
CA SER A 76 -7.98 -3.18 -13.65
C SER A 76 -7.27 -3.49 -14.97
N GLY A 77 -5.94 -3.63 -14.90
CA GLY A 77 -5.11 -4.00 -16.04
C GLY A 77 -3.74 -3.32 -16.06
N LEU A 78 -2.96 -3.65 -17.08
CA LEU A 78 -1.64 -3.10 -17.31
C LEU A 78 -1.75 -1.82 -18.15
N TYR A 79 -1.14 -0.74 -17.65
CA TYR A 79 -1.09 0.54 -18.33
C TYR A 79 0.35 0.94 -18.56
N GLN A 80 0.66 1.52 -19.72
CA GLN A 80 1.99 1.98 -20.10
C GLN A 80 2.05 3.51 -20.15
N ASN A 81 3.13 4.11 -19.65
CA ASN A 81 3.36 5.54 -19.72
C ASN A 81 3.52 5.97 -21.18
N LYS A 82 2.72 6.95 -21.63
CA LYS A 82 2.72 7.46 -23.00
C LYS A 82 4.05 8.11 -23.41
N SER A 83 4.85 8.56 -22.44
CA SER A 83 6.17 9.15 -22.69
C SER A 83 7.29 8.12 -22.82
N HIS A 84 7.03 6.86 -22.49
CA HIS A 84 8.00 5.76 -22.45
C HIS A 84 7.47 4.52 -23.20
N THR A 85 7.05 4.74 -24.45
CA THR A 85 6.52 3.67 -25.32
C THR A 85 7.58 2.67 -25.76
N ASP A 86 8.85 3.03 -25.60
CA ASP A 86 10.05 2.21 -25.84
C ASP A 86 10.24 1.11 -24.78
N ASP A 87 9.67 1.26 -23.58
CA ASP A 87 9.59 0.20 -22.56
C ASP A 87 8.52 -0.85 -22.92
N VAL A 88 8.81 -1.64 -23.97
CA VAL A 88 7.88 -2.64 -24.49
C VAL A 88 7.67 -3.80 -23.51
N ASN A 89 8.64 -4.06 -22.62
CA ASN A 89 8.57 -5.16 -21.66
C ASN A 89 7.95 -4.78 -20.32
N CYS A 90 7.66 -3.49 -20.11
CA CYS A 90 7.16 -2.96 -18.85
C CYS A 90 8.16 -3.15 -17.71
N ASP A 91 9.44 -2.89 -17.99
CA ASP A 91 10.54 -3.02 -17.05
C ASP A 91 10.41 -1.98 -15.92
N CYS A 92 9.95 -0.75 -16.21
CA CYS A 92 9.82 0.28 -15.18
C CYS A 92 8.69 1.31 -15.39
N TYR A 93 8.18 1.48 -16.61
CA TYR A 93 7.25 2.56 -16.98
C TYR A 93 5.81 2.07 -17.19
N CYS A 94 5.45 0.94 -16.58
CA CYS A 94 4.10 0.43 -16.57
C CYS A 94 3.53 0.35 -15.14
N VAL A 95 2.22 0.52 -15.05
CA VAL A 95 1.45 0.38 -13.81
C VAL A 95 0.41 -0.70 -14.02
N ASN A 96 0.51 -1.78 -13.25
CA ASN A 96 -0.51 -2.82 -13.22
C ASN A 96 -1.54 -2.49 -12.13
N ILE A 97 -2.67 -1.91 -12.51
CA ILE A 97 -3.73 -1.54 -11.57
C ILE A 97 -4.51 -2.80 -11.20
N LYS A 98 -4.45 -3.15 -9.92
CA LYS A 98 -5.24 -4.24 -9.33
C LYS A 98 -6.16 -3.67 -8.27
N THR A 99 -7.48 -3.75 -8.47
CA THR A 99 -8.47 -3.31 -7.47
C THR A 99 -8.55 -4.23 -6.26
N ASN A 100 -8.08 -5.47 -6.38
CA ASN A 100 -7.98 -6.44 -5.32
C ASN A 100 -6.51 -6.88 -5.17
N GLY A 101 -5.87 -6.49 -4.08
CA GLY A 101 -4.47 -6.85 -3.76
C GLY A 101 -3.46 -5.72 -4.01
N THR A 102 -2.21 -6.10 -4.26
CA THR A 102 -1.10 -5.19 -4.52
C THR A 102 -0.43 -5.48 -5.86
N SER A 103 0.20 -4.45 -6.42
CA SER A 103 1.14 -4.61 -7.53
C SER A 103 2.44 -3.89 -7.24
N GLU A 104 3.48 -4.33 -7.92
CA GLU A 104 4.80 -3.72 -7.85
C GLU A 104 4.83 -2.46 -8.71
N LEU A 105 5.47 -1.42 -8.19
CA LEU A 105 5.80 -0.21 -8.93
C LEU A 105 7.32 -0.05 -8.96
N CYS A 106 7.86 0.23 -10.13
CA CYS A 106 9.25 0.59 -10.30
C CYS A 106 9.44 2.10 -10.08
N LEU A 107 10.36 2.47 -9.20
CA LEU A 107 10.71 3.86 -8.91
C LEU A 107 12.07 4.22 -9.52
N LYS A 108 12.95 3.24 -9.67
CA LYS A 108 14.22 3.32 -10.38
C LYS A 108 14.57 1.92 -10.87
N GLU A 109 14.78 1.81 -12.17
CA GLU A 109 15.12 0.56 -12.86
C GLU A 109 16.26 -0.17 -12.13
N ASP A 110 16.11 -1.50 -12.01
CA ASP A 110 17.02 -2.45 -11.36
C ASP A 110 17.43 -2.18 -9.90
N GLU A 111 16.88 -1.15 -9.25
CA GLU A 111 17.31 -0.73 -7.91
C GLU A 111 16.16 -0.62 -6.92
N LEU A 112 15.05 0.00 -7.33
CA LEU A 112 14.07 0.56 -6.42
C LEU A 112 12.64 0.23 -6.83
N TYR A 113 12.02 -0.69 -6.09
CA TYR A 113 10.65 -1.14 -6.30
C TYR A 113 9.82 -1.09 -5.00
N ILE A 114 8.53 -0.86 -5.12
CA ILE A 114 7.60 -0.86 -3.98
C ILE A 114 6.37 -1.67 -4.29
N MET A 115 5.75 -2.23 -3.26
CA MET A 115 4.39 -2.77 -3.36
C MET A 115 3.40 -1.63 -3.12
N ALA A 116 2.39 -1.53 -3.98
CA ALA A 116 1.34 -0.54 -3.88
C ALA A 116 -0.06 -1.18 -3.91
N ARG A 117 -0.97 -0.61 -3.12
CA ARG A 117 -2.41 -0.93 -3.17
C ARG A 117 -3.15 0.20 -3.86
N PHE A 118 -4.17 -0.16 -4.64
CA PHE A 118 -4.98 0.78 -5.42
C PHE A 118 -6.37 0.82 -4.83
N GLN A 119 -6.85 2.01 -4.50
CA GLN A 119 -8.19 2.18 -3.94
C GLN A 119 -8.92 3.26 -4.73
N ARG A 120 -10.08 2.89 -5.27
CA ARG A 120 -10.95 3.84 -5.95
C ARG A 120 -11.55 4.81 -4.93
N GLN A 121 -11.49 6.10 -5.23
CA GLN A 121 -12.18 7.15 -4.48
C GLN A 121 -12.87 8.09 -5.48
N ALA A 122 -14.20 8.02 -5.53
CA ALA A 122 -15.01 8.69 -6.55
C ALA A 122 -14.51 8.34 -7.98
N ASN A 123 -14.02 9.34 -8.71
CA ASN A 123 -13.51 9.19 -10.06
C ASN A 123 -12.01 8.89 -10.12
N ASN A 124 -11.28 9.02 -9.03
CA ASN A 124 -9.84 8.82 -8.98
C ASN A 124 -9.49 7.47 -8.38
N ILE A 125 -8.23 7.08 -8.53
CA ILE A 125 -7.64 5.92 -7.86
C ILE A 125 -6.47 6.43 -7.03
N ASN A 126 -6.58 6.30 -5.72
CA ASN A 126 -5.48 6.57 -4.83
C ASN A 126 -4.55 5.36 -4.81
N VAL A 127 -3.25 5.64 -4.92
CA VAL A 127 -2.18 4.66 -4.84
C VAL A 127 -1.53 4.82 -3.47
N PHE A 128 -1.46 3.75 -2.70
CA PHE A 128 -0.84 3.77 -1.38
C PHE A 128 0.34 2.81 -1.32
N TYR A 129 1.38 3.23 -0.63
CA TYR A 129 2.50 2.36 -0.29
C TYR A 129 2.04 1.20 0.60
N SER A 130 2.52 0.00 0.30
CA SER A 130 2.21 -1.23 1.04
C SER A 130 3.46 -1.97 1.53
N GLY A 131 4.66 -1.44 1.26
CA GLY A 131 5.91 -2.07 1.68
C GLY A 131 6.99 -2.04 0.60
N LYS A 132 8.24 -2.24 1.02
CA LYS A 132 9.38 -2.45 0.14
C LYS A 132 9.16 -3.72 -0.68
N SER A 133 9.46 -3.68 -1.97
CA SER A 133 9.49 -4.90 -2.76
C SER A 133 10.67 -5.82 -2.36
N PRO A 134 10.52 -7.16 -2.45
CA PRO A 134 11.64 -8.09 -2.42
C PRO A 134 12.73 -7.77 -3.45
N GLY A 135 12.38 -7.24 -4.62
CA GLY A 135 13.32 -6.87 -5.70
C GLY A 135 14.18 -5.64 -5.40
N THR A 136 13.85 -4.88 -4.36
CA THR A 136 14.56 -3.64 -4.00
C THR A 136 15.86 -3.93 -3.27
N THR A 137 16.96 -3.47 -3.85
CA THR A 137 18.32 -3.66 -3.33
C THR A 137 18.78 -2.52 -2.42
N ASN A 138 18.17 -1.34 -2.52
CA ASN A 138 18.52 -0.17 -1.72
C ASN A 138 18.11 -0.34 -0.24
N LYS A 139 19.11 -0.22 0.66
CA LYS A 139 18.96 -0.38 2.12
C LYS A 139 18.99 0.94 2.90
N ASP A 140 19.37 2.04 2.25
CA ASP A 140 19.57 3.33 2.92
C ASP A 140 18.25 4.08 3.14
N ILE A 141 17.21 3.72 2.38
CA ILE A 141 15.88 4.27 2.54
C ILE A 141 15.22 3.69 3.80
N PRO A 142 14.65 4.53 4.69
CA PRO A 142 14.02 4.10 5.93
C PRO A 142 12.62 3.54 5.67
N TRP A 143 12.54 2.41 4.98
CA TRP A 143 11.29 1.80 4.51
C TRP A 143 10.23 1.60 5.59
N ASP A 144 10.66 1.30 6.82
CA ASP A 144 9.79 1.05 7.97
C ASP A 144 9.19 2.32 8.57
N LYS A 145 9.69 3.50 8.17
CA LYS A 145 9.16 4.79 8.61
C LYS A 145 8.06 5.34 7.70
N PHE A 146 7.92 4.79 6.50
CA PHE A 146 6.93 5.28 5.55
C PHE A 146 5.52 4.88 5.94
N GLU A 147 4.63 5.85 5.89
CA GLU A 147 3.22 5.63 6.13
C GLU A 147 2.56 4.86 4.98
N THR A 148 1.66 3.94 5.32
CA THR A 148 0.86 3.15 4.37
C THR A 148 -0.58 3.64 4.22
N GLY A 149 -1.00 4.56 5.11
CA GLY A 149 -2.33 5.17 5.14
C GLY A 149 -2.49 6.42 4.27
N THR A 150 -1.38 7.01 3.83
CA THR A 150 -1.36 8.25 3.04
C THR A 150 -1.12 7.93 1.55
N PRO A 151 -1.92 8.47 0.61
CA PRO A 151 -1.68 8.24 -0.82
C PRO A 151 -0.31 8.77 -1.27
N ILE A 152 0.45 7.92 -1.95
CA ILE A 152 1.76 8.29 -2.55
C ILE A 152 1.62 8.79 -4.00
N ALA A 153 0.49 8.49 -4.65
CA ALA A 153 0.11 9.00 -5.95
C ALA A 153 -1.40 8.96 -6.15
N VAL A 154 -1.89 9.71 -7.13
CA VAL A 154 -3.30 9.70 -7.56
C VAL A 154 -3.36 9.50 -9.07
N LEU A 155 -4.14 8.52 -9.51
CA LEU A 155 -4.49 8.31 -10.91
C LEU A 155 -5.85 8.95 -11.18
N SER A 156 -5.87 9.92 -12.10
CA SER A 156 -7.07 10.65 -12.52
C SER A 156 -7.42 10.29 -13.97
N PRO A 157 -8.65 9.86 -14.27
CA PRO A 157 -9.07 9.60 -15.65
C PRO A 157 -9.04 10.86 -16.51
N GLU A 158 -8.58 10.71 -17.76
CA GLU A 158 -8.64 11.73 -18.81
C GLU A 158 -9.76 11.39 -19.81
N SER A 159 -10.17 12.38 -20.62
CA SER A 159 -11.30 12.26 -21.56
C SER A 159 -11.08 11.24 -22.68
N ASP A 160 -9.83 10.91 -22.99
CA ASP A 160 -9.44 9.91 -23.99
C ASP A 160 -9.35 8.49 -23.42
N GLY A 161 -9.77 8.28 -22.17
CA GLY A 161 -9.70 7.00 -21.46
C GLY A 161 -8.32 6.65 -20.90
N SER A 162 -7.33 7.55 -21.02
CA SER A 162 -6.05 7.40 -20.34
C SER A 162 -6.14 7.82 -18.86
N LEU A 163 -5.11 7.50 -18.08
CA LEU A 163 -5.01 7.83 -16.67
C LEU A 163 -3.79 8.72 -16.43
N LYS A 164 -3.98 9.89 -15.84
CA LYS A 164 -2.88 10.74 -15.40
C LYS A 164 -2.46 10.39 -13.98
N LEU A 165 -1.21 9.96 -13.80
CA LEU A 165 -0.59 9.69 -12.51
C LEU A 165 0.11 10.96 -12.02
N ASP A 166 -0.35 11.48 -10.88
CA ASP A 166 0.25 12.58 -10.14
C ASP A 166 0.92 12.04 -8.87
N TRP A 167 2.25 12.05 -8.87
CA TRP A 167 3.06 11.52 -7.78
C TRP A 167 3.16 12.53 -6.62
N LYS A 168 2.79 12.07 -5.42
CA LYS A 168 2.81 12.87 -4.18
C LYS A 168 4.08 12.62 -3.37
N GLY A 169 4.60 11.40 -3.40
CA GLY A 169 5.74 10.96 -2.59
C GLY A 169 5.32 10.27 -1.31
N PHE A 170 6.32 9.73 -0.61
CA PHE A 170 6.13 9.06 0.67
C PHE A 170 5.90 10.07 1.80
N SER A 171 5.25 9.62 2.86
CA SER A 171 5.05 10.41 4.08
C SER A 171 5.74 9.77 5.28
N ILE A 172 6.27 10.62 6.17
CA ILE A 172 6.77 10.27 7.51
C ILE A 172 6.19 11.32 8.47
N ASP A 173 5.54 10.88 9.55
CA ASP A 173 4.93 11.73 10.58
C ASP A 173 3.98 12.82 10.01
N GLY A 174 3.14 12.42 9.05
CA GLY A 174 2.14 13.24 8.38
C GLY A 174 2.71 14.24 7.36
N LYS A 175 4.01 14.18 7.06
CA LYS A 175 4.69 15.10 6.13
C LYS A 175 5.33 14.35 5.00
N ILE A 176 5.30 14.96 3.80
CA ILE A 176 6.01 14.42 2.64
C ILE A 176 7.50 14.33 2.96
N ALA A 177 8.06 13.14 2.82
CA ALA A 177 9.49 12.89 2.97
C ALA A 177 10.21 13.36 1.70
N VAL A 178 10.58 14.64 1.71
CA VAL A 178 11.10 15.37 0.53
C VAL A 178 12.28 14.66 -0.14
N ASP A 179 13.20 14.09 0.65
CA ASP A 179 14.39 13.39 0.17
C ASP A 179 14.04 12.18 -0.73
N TYR A 180 12.86 11.58 -0.53
CA TYR A 180 12.40 10.40 -1.25
C TYR A 180 11.25 10.70 -2.22
N ALA A 181 10.73 11.92 -2.22
CA ALA A 181 9.61 12.34 -3.07
C ALA A 181 9.97 12.35 -4.56
N LEU A 182 11.26 12.47 -4.91
CA LEU A 182 11.70 12.54 -6.31
C LEU A 182 11.71 11.18 -7.03
N TYR A 183 11.74 10.06 -6.32
CA TYR A 183 11.92 8.75 -6.95
C TYR A 183 10.76 8.41 -7.90
N GLY A 184 9.52 8.38 -7.42
CA GLY A 184 8.37 8.15 -8.29
C GLY A 184 8.11 9.31 -9.26
N LYS A 185 8.53 10.54 -8.93
CA LYS A 185 8.33 11.69 -9.83
C LYS A 185 9.11 11.60 -11.14
N LYS A 186 10.29 10.97 -11.13
CA LYS A 186 11.10 10.81 -12.35
C LYS A 186 10.63 9.68 -13.25
N THR A 187 9.99 8.68 -12.66
CA THR A 187 9.73 7.39 -13.33
C THR A 187 8.25 7.16 -13.58
N LEU A 188 7.42 7.43 -12.57
CA LEU A 188 6.00 7.11 -12.60
C LEU A 188 5.11 8.29 -12.97
N GLU A 189 5.55 9.54 -12.80
CA GLU A 189 4.76 10.72 -13.19
C GLU A 189 4.41 10.68 -14.69
N GLY A 190 3.15 10.96 -15.04
CA GLY A 190 2.75 11.11 -16.43
C GLY A 190 1.38 10.53 -16.76
N THR A 191 1.09 10.43 -18.06
CA THR A 191 -0.18 9.89 -18.57
C THR A 191 0.02 8.47 -19.08
N TYR A 192 -0.90 7.58 -18.70
CA TYR A 192 -0.85 6.15 -18.93
C TYR A 192 -2.00 5.69 -19.79
N LYS A 193 -1.72 4.88 -20.82
CA LYS A 193 -2.74 4.24 -21.66
C LYS A 193 -2.79 2.75 -21.35
N LYS A 194 -3.99 2.16 -21.34
CA LYS A 194 -4.15 0.71 -21.19
C LYS A 194 -3.44 0.01 -22.36
N LYS A 195 -2.60 -0.97 -22.05
CA LYS A 195 -1.87 -1.78 -23.03
C LYS A 195 -2.77 -2.85 -23.63
#